data_AF-A0A1B7TIN2-F1
#
_entry.id   AF-A0A1B7TIN2-F1
#
_cell.length_a   1.000
_cell.length_b   1.000
_cell.length_c   1.000
_cell.angle_alpha   90.00
_cell.angle_beta   90.00
_cell.angle_gamma   90.00
#
_symmetry.space_group_name_H-M   'P 1'
#
loop_
_entity.id
_entity.type
_entity.pdbx_description
1 polymer ?
#
loop_
_entity_poly.entity_id
_entity_poly.type
_entity_poly.pdbx_seq_one_letter_code
_entity_poly.pdbx_strand_id
1 'polypeptide(L)'
;MNLSQNTNLTLKKTKARPKCDLCFKSFSRQSSLKTHITTVHKKIKNYECPYSNCNKRFSTNSNMRRHVRIHEKNNKLHIKKAQLMESAIDELEAIRKHEENNFNQENNEHSKDQQY
;
A
#
# COMPACT_ATOMS: atom_id res chain seq x y z
N MET A 1 -73.08 24.27 5.77
CA MET A 1 -72.07 24.50 6.81
C MET A 1 -70.78 23.84 6.36
N ASN A 2 -69.69 24.60 6.38
CA ASN A 2 -68.35 24.20 5.97
C ASN A 2 -67.80 23.12 6.91
N LEU A 3 -67.00 22.18 6.40
CA LEU A 3 -65.58 22.04 6.75
C LEU A 3 -65.00 20.78 6.10
N SER A 4 -64.04 21.00 5.19
CA SER A 4 -62.77 20.29 5.03
C SER A 4 -62.62 18.99 5.85
N GLN A 5 -62.28 17.86 5.24
CA GLN A 5 -60.87 17.46 5.23
C GLN A 5 -60.49 16.58 4.04
N ASN A 6 -59.63 17.16 3.22
CA ASN A 6 -58.86 16.55 2.16
C ASN A 6 -57.70 15.77 2.80
N THR A 7 -57.75 14.44 2.87
CA THR A 7 -56.60 13.64 3.31
C THR A 7 -55.76 13.20 2.12
N ASN A 8 -55.12 14.17 1.46
CA ASN A 8 -53.96 13.91 0.61
C ASN A 8 -52.77 13.53 1.51
N LEU A 9 -52.79 12.30 2.04
CA LEU A 9 -51.60 11.68 2.62
C LEU A 9 -50.67 11.31 1.48
N THR A 10 -49.87 12.28 1.04
CA THR A 10 -48.66 12.02 0.25
C THR A 10 -47.70 11.23 1.13
N LEU A 11 -47.85 9.91 1.11
CA LEU A 11 -46.83 8.97 1.58
C LEU A 11 -45.56 9.28 0.79
N LYS A 12 -44.69 10.14 1.35
CA LYS A 12 -43.31 10.28 0.94
C LYS A 12 -42.75 8.87 0.94
N LYS A 13 -42.58 8.26 -0.23
CA LYS A 13 -41.89 6.96 -0.40
C LYS A 13 -40.45 7.13 0.07
N THR A 14 -40.23 7.06 1.38
CA THR A 14 -38.90 6.93 1.95
C THR A 14 -38.45 5.51 1.59
N LYS A 15 -37.38 5.38 0.81
CA LYS A 15 -36.77 4.08 0.53
C LYS A 15 -36.46 3.41 1.87
N ALA A 16 -37.12 2.28 2.16
CA ALA A 16 -36.85 1.50 3.35
C ALA A 16 -35.36 1.11 3.37
N ARG A 17 -34.70 1.32 4.50
CA ARG A 17 -33.28 0.97 4.68
C ARG A 17 -33.14 -0.56 4.71
N PRO A 18 -32.29 -1.16 3.89
CA PRO A 18 -31.98 -2.58 3.96
C PRO A 18 -31.53 -2.99 5.36
N LYS A 19 -32.08 -4.09 5.88
CA LYS A 19 -31.81 -4.59 7.23
C LYS A 19 -31.27 -6.02 7.17
N CYS A 20 -30.35 -6.36 8.07
CA CYS A 20 -29.87 -7.73 8.24
C CYS A 20 -30.82 -8.50 9.13
N ASP A 21 -31.33 -9.65 8.69
CA ASP A 21 -32.27 -10.44 9.49
C ASP A 21 -31.58 -11.24 10.61
N LEU A 22 -30.25 -11.38 10.56
CA LEU A 22 -29.47 -12.13 11.55
C LEU A 22 -29.08 -11.27 12.77
N CYS A 23 -28.87 -9.96 12.58
CA CYS A 23 -28.45 -9.06 13.66
C CYS A 23 -29.22 -7.73 13.68
N PHE A 24 -30.24 -7.60 12.85
CA PHE A 24 -31.14 -6.45 12.76
C PHE A 24 -30.49 -5.09 12.45
N LYS A 25 -29.21 -5.08 12.05
CA LYS A 25 -28.50 -3.87 11.66
C LYS A 25 -29.03 -3.33 10.33
N SER A 26 -29.26 -2.01 10.26
CA SER A 26 -29.75 -1.32 9.06
C SER A 26 -28.62 -0.66 8.28
N PHE A 27 -28.76 -0.62 6.95
CA PHE A 27 -27.77 -0.13 6.01
C PHE A 27 -28.38 0.91 5.07
N SER A 28 -27.55 1.77 4.48
CA SER A 28 -27.98 2.79 3.52
C SER A 28 -28.19 2.24 2.10
N ARG A 29 -27.61 1.08 1.78
CA ARG A 29 -27.63 0.46 0.44
C ARG A 29 -27.70 -1.06 0.55
N GLN A 30 -28.36 -1.70 -0.42
CA GLN A 30 -28.48 -3.16 -0.48
C GLN A 30 -27.11 -3.85 -0.62
N SER A 31 -26.20 -3.25 -1.39
CA SER A 31 -24.83 -3.75 -1.56
C SER A 31 -24.03 -3.77 -0.25
N SER A 32 -24.25 -2.79 0.63
CA SER A 32 -23.65 -2.75 1.96
C SER A 32 -24.17 -3.88 2.85
N LEU A 33 -25.47 -4.15 2.82
CA LEU A 33 -26.07 -5.28 3.52
C LEU A 33 -25.51 -6.62 3.01
N LYS A 34 -25.44 -6.83 1.69
CA LYS A 34 -24.88 -8.05 1.09
C LYS A 34 -23.42 -8.27 1.51
N THR A 35 -22.63 -7.20 1.50
CA THR A 35 -21.23 -7.24 1.96
C THR A 35 -21.16 -7.58 3.44
N HIS A 36 -22.01 -6.97 4.27
CA HIS A 36 -22.08 -7.27 5.69
C HIS A 36 -22.41 -8.75 5.96
N ILE A 37 -23.44 -9.30 5.31
CA ILE A 37 -23.81 -10.71 5.47
C ILE A 37 -22.64 -11.62 5.10
N THR A 38 -22.00 -11.35 3.96
CA THR A 38 -20.88 -12.15 3.46
C THR A 38 -19.67 -12.12 4.41
N THR A 39 -19.39 -10.96 4.99
CA THR A 39 -18.13 -10.74 5.73
C THR A 39 -18.24 -10.93 7.23
N VAL A 40 -19.41 -10.67 7.83
CA VAL A 40 -19.63 -10.78 9.27
C VAL A 40 -20.26 -12.12 9.62
N HIS A 41 -21.30 -12.53 8.90
CA HIS A 41 -22.03 -13.76 9.21
C HIS A 41 -21.41 -14.99 8.54
N LYS A 42 -21.07 -14.89 7.25
CA LYS A 42 -20.40 -15.99 6.53
C LYS A 42 -18.88 -16.00 6.69
N LYS A 43 -18.29 -14.92 7.24
CA LYS A 43 -16.83 -14.75 7.44
C LYS A 43 -15.99 -14.95 6.17
N ILE A 44 -16.59 -14.73 4.99
CA ILE A 44 -15.94 -14.94 3.70
C ILE A 44 -15.01 -13.76 3.39
N LYS A 45 -13.80 -14.08 2.93
CA LYS A 45 -12.77 -13.11 2.51
C LYS A 45 -12.41 -13.32 1.03
N ASN A 46 -13.22 -12.73 0.16
CA ASN A 46 -13.11 -12.89 -1.29
C ASN A 46 -11.88 -12.23 -1.91
N TYR A 47 -11.23 -11.29 -1.21
CA TYR A 47 -10.20 -10.46 -1.82
C TYR A 47 -8.82 -10.88 -1.32
N GLU A 48 -8.07 -11.58 -2.15
CA GLU A 48 -6.70 -12.00 -1.87
C GLU A 48 -5.69 -10.94 -2.28
N CYS A 49 -4.56 -10.88 -1.59
CA CYS A 49 -3.43 -10.05 -1.98
C CYS A 49 -2.81 -10.61 -3.26
N PRO A 50 -2.56 -9.78 -4.30
CA PRO A 50 -1.97 -10.25 -5.55
C PRO A 50 -0.46 -10.55 -5.46
N TYR A 51 0.21 -10.23 -4.36
CA TYR A 51 1.64 -10.49 -4.18
C TYR A 51 1.86 -11.96 -3.82
N SER A 52 2.63 -12.69 -4.62
CA SER A 52 2.83 -14.14 -4.50
C SER A 52 3.42 -14.62 -3.17
N ASN A 53 4.18 -13.76 -2.48
CA ASN A 53 4.72 -14.02 -1.15
C ASN A 53 3.80 -13.54 -0.01
N CYS A 54 2.53 -13.22 -0.31
CA CYS A 54 1.56 -12.69 0.64
C CYS A 54 0.20 -13.40 0.52
N ASN A 55 -0.07 -14.34 1.43
CA ASN A 55 -1.32 -15.09 1.45
C ASN A 55 -2.46 -14.39 2.21
N LYS A 56 -2.41 -13.06 2.36
CA LYS A 56 -3.41 -12.31 3.13
C LYS A 56 -4.70 -12.14 2.33
N ARG A 57 -5.83 -12.46 2.96
CA ARG A 57 -7.18 -12.28 2.41
C ARG A 57 -7.98 -11.26 3.20
N PHE A 58 -8.88 -10.55 2.51
CA PHE A 58 -9.67 -9.44 3.03
C PHE A 58 -11.15 -9.62 2.71
N SER A 59 -11.97 -9.08 3.60
CA SER A 59 -13.43 -9.07 3.50
C SER A 59 -13.94 -8.08 2.44
N THR A 60 -13.19 -7.01 2.14
CA THR A 60 -13.59 -5.98 1.16
C THR A 60 -12.44 -5.62 0.23
N ASN A 61 -12.77 -5.20 -1.00
CA ASN A 61 -11.80 -4.77 -2.02
C ASN A 61 -10.95 -3.58 -1.53
N SER A 62 -11.60 -2.58 -0.91
CA SER A 62 -10.91 -1.38 -0.42
C SER A 62 -9.86 -1.69 0.64
N ASN A 63 -10.11 -2.68 1.51
CA ASN A 63 -9.15 -3.12 2.51
C ASN A 63 -7.95 -3.82 1.88
N MET A 64 -8.18 -4.70 0.90
CA MET A 64 -7.10 -5.33 0.12
C MET A 64 -6.26 -4.28 -0.61
N ARG A 65 -6.88 -3.33 -1.33
CA ARG A 65 -6.17 -2.26 -2.04
C ARG A 65 -5.32 -1.41 -1.10
N ARG A 66 -5.82 -1.10 0.09
CA ARG A 66 -5.04 -0.39 1.11
C ARG A 66 -3.82 -1.19 1.56
N HIS A 67 -3.97 -2.50 1.73
CA HIS A 67 -2.87 -3.38 2.09
C HIS A 67 -1.80 -3.47 0.98
N VAL A 68 -2.20 -3.58 -0.29
CA VAL A 68 -1.28 -3.61 -1.45
C VAL A 68 -0.32 -2.43 -1.45
N ARG A 69 -0.79 -1.23 -1.07
CA ARG A 69 0.09 -0.04 -0.97
C ARG A 69 1.24 -0.18 0.02
N ILE A 70 1.14 -1.09 1.00
CA ILE A 70 2.23 -1.37 1.95
C ILE A 70 3.36 -2.12 1.22
N HIS A 71 3.04 -3.07 0.35
CA HIS A 71 4.03 -3.77 -0.45
C HIS A 71 4.79 -2.81 -1.37
N GLU A 72 4.07 -1.90 -2.04
CA GLU A 72 4.69 -0.88 -2.90
C GLU A 72 5.64 0.04 -2.11
N LYS A 73 5.25 0.48 -0.92
CA LYS A 73 6.11 1.31 -0.05
C LYS A 73 7.36 0.56 0.39
N ASN A 74 7.20 -0.69 0.83
CA ASN A 74 8.32 -1.51 1.27
C ASN A 74 9.27 -1.80 0.10
N ASN A 75 8.74 -2.13 -1.07
CA ASN A 75 9.54 -2.36 -2.27
C ASN A 75 10.34 -1.11 -2.66
N LYS A 76 9.70 0.06 -2.69
CA LYS A 76 10.39 1.34 -2.94
C LYS A 76 11.51 1.62 -1.93
N LEU A 77 11.33 1.26 -0.66
CA LEU A 77 12.37 1.40 0.35
C LEU A 77 13.55 0.45 0.10
N HIS A 78 13.29 -0.81 -0.25
CA HIS A 78 14.34 -1.77 -0.59
C HIS A 78 15.16 -1.32 -1.80
N ILE A 79 14.50 -0.86 -2.88
CA ILE A 79 15.17 -0.35 -4.07
C ILE A 79 16.05 0.87 -3.74
N LYS A 80 15.53 1.84 -2.99
CA LYS A 80 16.33 3.01 -2.57
C LYS A 80 17.54 2.64 -1.75
N LYS A 81 17.42 1.67 -0.83
CA LYS A 81 18.55 1.18 -0.04
C LYS A 81 19.61 0.50 -0.91
N ALA A 82 19.18 -0.30 -1.88
CA ALA A 82 20.11 -0.94 -2.83
C ALA A 82 20.86 0.11 -3.66
N GLN A 83 20.16 1.11 -4.20
CA GLN A 83 20.78 2.21 -4.96
C GLN A 83 21.78 3.01 -4.13
N LEU A 84 21.44 3.35 -2.88
CA LEU A 84 22.36 4.05 -1.97
C LEU A 84 23.60 3.20 -1.64
N MET A 85 23.44 1.87 -1.53
CA MET A 85 24.56 0.96 -1.33
C MET A 85 25.47 0.92 -2.56
N GLU A 86 24.90 0.84 -3.76
CA GLU A 86 25.65 0.87 -5.02
C GLU A 86 26.45 2.16 -5.18
N SER A 87 25.84 3.34 -4.92
CA SER A 87 26.56 4.61 -4.99
C SER A 87 27.69 4.74 -3.95
N ALA A 88 27.53 4.16 -2.76
CA ALA A 88 28.59 4.14 -1.75
C ALA A 88 29.77 3.24 -2.18
N ILE A 89 29.50 2.17 -2.93
CA ILE A 89 30.56 1.31 -3.49
C ILE A 89 31.37 2.10 -4.53
N ASP A 90 30.70 2.83 -5.43
CA ASP A 90 31.38 3.63 -6.47
C ASP A 90 32.32 4.69 -5.85
N GLU A 91 31.89 5.35 -4.76
CA GLU A 91 32.72 6.31 -4.03
C GLU A 91 33.97 5.66 -3.42
N LEU A 92 33.82 4.49 -2.79
CA LEU A 92 34.95 3.76 -2.20
C LEU A 92 35.94 3.26 -3.25
N GLU A 93 35.45 2.84 -4.42
CA GLU A 93 36.31 2.44 -5.54
C GLU A 93 37.08 3.63 -6.11
N ALA A 94 36.44 4.80 -6.21
CA ALA A 94 37.10 6.02 -6.64
C ALA A 94 38.22 6.44 -5.67
N ILE A 95 37.99 6.33 -4.36
CA ILE A 95 39.00 6.60 -3.33
C ILE A 95 40.17 5.62 -3.44
N ARG A 96 39.90 4.31 -3.51
CA ARG A 96 40.94 3.28 -3.66
C ARG A 96 41.83 3.55 -4.87
N LYS A 97 41.23 3.90 -6.00
CA LYS A 97 41.97 4.20 -7.23
C LYS A 97 42.85 5.45 -7.09
N HIS A 98 42.37 6.48 -6.39
CA HIS A 98 43.18 7.67 -6.09
C HIS A 98 44.39 7.32 -5.22
N GLU A 99 44.20 6.50 -4.18
CA GLU A 99 45.28 6.05 -3.30
C GLU A 99 46.32 5.20 -4.04
N GLU A 100 45.87 4.27 -4.90
CA GLU A 100 46.75 3.46 -5.76
C GLU A 100 47.57 4.33 -6.71
N ASN A 101 46.97 5.36 -7.31
CA ASN A 101 47.68 6.30 -8.18
C ASN A 101 48.70 7.13 -7.40
N ASN A 102 48.36 7.61 -6.21
CA ASN A 102 49.26 8.39 -5.38
C ASN A 102 50.47 7.56 -4.93
N PHE A 103 50.25 6.32 -4.51
CA PHE A 103 51.33 5.37 -4.18
C PHE A 103 52.26 5.10 -5.38
N ASN A 104 51.70 4.92 -6.59
CA ASN A 104 52.51 4.71 -7.80
C ASN A 104 53.29 5.97 -8.22
N GLN A 105 52.81 7.16 -7.83
CA GLN A 105 53.49 8.45 -8.06
C GLN A 105 54.66 8.62 -7.09
N GLU A 106 54.44 8.41 -5.79
CA GLU A 106 55.47 8.51 -4.75
C GLU A 106 56.64 7.53 -4.98
N ASN A 107 56.36 6.31 -5.42
CA ASN A 107 57.41 5.34 -5.76
C ASN A 107 58.19 5.73 -7.04
N ASN A 108 57.55 6.40 -8.00
CA ASN A 108 58.22 6.90 -9.21
C ASN A 108 59.10 8.13 -8.94
N GLU A 109 58.76 8.94 -7.94
CA GLU A 109 59.58 10.07 -7.50
C GLU A 109 60.78 9.59 -6.67
N HIS A 110 60.56 8.67 -5.71
CA HIS A 110 61.63 8.10 -4.89
C HIS A 110 62.67 7.30 -5.70
N SER A 111 62.25 6.64 -6.79
CA SER A 111 63.16 5.90 -7.68
C SER A 111 64.04 6.81 -8.55
N LYS A 112 63.68 8.10 -8.72
CA LYS A 112 64.50 9.08 -9.47
C LYS A 112 65.60 9.71 -8.62
N ASP A 113 65.41 9.77 -7.30
CA ASP A 113 66.39 10.34 -6.36
C ASP A 113 67.52 9.36 -6.00
N GLN A 114 67.41 8.07 -6.35
CA GLN A 114 68.45 7.04 -6.12
C GLN A 114 69.41 6.82 -7.32
N GLN A 115 69.33 7.65 -8.37
CA GLN A 115 70.17 7.52 -9.58
C GLN A 115 71.33 8.53 -9.68
N TYR A 116 71.73 9.19 -8.58
CA TYR A 116 72.92 10.05 -8.53
C TYR A 116 73.94 9.56 -7.50
#